data_AF-A0A5N5UMI3-F1
#
_entry.id   AF-A0A5N5UMI3-F1
#
_cell.length_a   1.000
_cell.length_b   1.000
_cell.length_c   1.000
_cell.angle_alpha   90.00
_cell.angle_beta   90.00
_cell.angle_gamma   90.00
#
_symmetry.space_group_name_H-M   'P 1'
#
loop_
_entity.id
_entity.type
_entity.pdbx_description
1 polymer ?
#
loop_
_entity_poly.entity_id
_entity_poly.type
_entity_poly.pdbx_seq_one_letter_code
_entity_poly.pdbx_strand_id
1 'polypeptide(L)'
;MVDNTFLRGERDLTEDTLRPYLQPLGRSIDLSPVDERIKEIRASDEIEEQSSLIDAKLAPTLHRTLDLTRNEAADAGLWHYLCIVRFPDFVHYRWDHVFDPESPGNMEEKFLKAGTDAYSNALHRIWWGAELTYEEGESGDVEDRDYSRTKKVLSFQELANDILDHDFARYTPVTHACGDLLCHEKINQIKEDGAYANPPSNSNIVSRTTTLLREELTVRRVEMMEKDDIVETIKDLRDEVMRLEAGWS
;
A
#
# COMPACT_ATOMS: atom_id res chain seq x y z
N MET A 1 -6.01 -18.14 -18.42
CA MET A 1 -4.57 -18.45 -18.53
C MET A 1 -3.99 -18.50 -17.14
N VAL A 2 -4.20 -17.47 -16.32
CA VAL A 2 -4.28 -17.65 -14.86
C VAL A 2 -5.51 -18.52 -14.56
N ASP A 3 -5.35 -19.56 -13.75
CA ASP A 3 -6.39 -20.50 -13.31
C ASP A 3 -6.05 -20.99 -11.89
N ASN A 4 -6.88 -21.85 -11.29
CA ASN A 4 -6.68 -22.32 -9.93
C ASN A 4 -5.37 -23.08 -9.68
N THR A 5 -4.73 -23.67 -10.70
CA THR A 5 -3.44 -24.35 -10.48
C THR A 5 -2.32 -23.33 -10.39
N PHE A 6 -2.35 -22.29 -11.22
CA PHE A 6 -1.46 -21.13 -11.05
C PHE A 6 -1.73 -20.40 -9.73
N LEU A 7 -2.99 -20.12 -9.39
CA LEU A 7 -3.34 -19.39 -8.18
C LEU A 7 -3.01 -20.13 -6.87
N ARG A 8 -2.74 -21.44 -6.95
CA ARG A 8 -2.24 -22.24 -5.82
C ARG A 8 -0.72 -22.41 -5.83
N GLY A 9 -0.01 -21.83 -6.80
CA GLY A 9 1.43 -22.01 -6.97
C GLY A 9 1.82 -23.41 -7.49
N GLU A 10 0.90 -24.16 -8.10
CA GLU A 10 1.17 -25.50 -8.67
C GLU A 10 1.65 -25.44 -10.13
N ARG A 11 1.58 -24.26 -10.75
CA ARG A 11 2.00 -24.05 -12.13
C ARG A 11 2.57 -22.65 -12.32
N ASP A 12 3.69 -22.58 -13.02
CA ASP A 12 4.32 -21.32 -13.41
C ASP A 12 3.89 -20.86 -14.81
N LEU A 13 3.84 -19.54 -15.00
CA LEU A 13 3.71 -18.90 -16.31
C LEU A 13 5.01 -18.13 -16.60
N THR A 14 5.76 -18.60 -17.60
CA THR A 14 7.07 -18.03 -17.96
C THR A 14 6.97 -17.05 -19.12
N GLU A 15 8.05 -16.32 -19.39
CA GLU A 15 8.16 -15.46 -20.57
C GLU A 15 7.89 -16.22 -21.88
N ASP A 16 8.35 -17.47 -21.99
CA ASP A 16 8.12 -18.30 -23.17
C ASP A 16 6.62 -18.62 -23.35
N THR A 17 5.92 -18.93 -22.25
CA THR A 17 4.48 -19.18 -22.26
C THR A 17 3.68 -17.94 -22.66
N LEU A 18 4.14 -16.75 -22.25
CA LEU A 18 3.45 -15.48 -22.48
C LEU A 18 3.96 -14.70 -23.69
N ARG A 19 4.99 -15.18 -24.40
CA ARG A 19 5.66 -14.45 -25.49
C ARG A 19 4.72 -13.75 -26.49
N PRO A 20 3.59 -14.34 -26.94
CA PRO A 20 2.66 -13.66 -27.86
C PRO A 20 1.98 -12.41 -27.28
N TYR A 21 1.97 -12.26 -25.96
CA TYR A 21 1.30 -11.18 -25.23
C TYR A 21 2.27 -10.17 -24.62
N LEU A 22 3.59 -10.44 -24.66
CA LEU A 22 4.60 -9.55 -24.09
C LEU A 22 4.81 -8.33 -24.98
N GLN A 23 4.83 -7.15 -24.35
CA GLN A 23 5.20 -5.89 -24.98
C GLN A 23 6.44 -5.32 -24.28
N PRO A 24 7.49 -4.94 -25.04
CA PRO A 24 8.66 -4.31 -24.44
C PRO A 24 8.29 -2.95 -23.83
N LEU A 25 8.78 -2.68 -22.62
CA LEU A 25 8.64 -1.39 -21.95
C LEU A 25 9.44 -0.26 -22.64
N GLY A 26 10.33 -0.61 -23.58
CA GLY A 26 11.23 0.33 -24.24
C GLY A 26 12.52 0.63 -23.46
N ARG A 27 12.61 0.17 -22.21
CA ARG A 27 13.84 0.16 -21.40
C ARG A 27 14.01 -1.17 -20.65
N SER A 28 15.25 -1.47 -20.29
CA SER A 28 15.60 -2.59 -19.41
C SER A 28 15.87 -2.05 -18.01
N ILE A 29 15.34 -2.74 -17.01
CA ILE A 29 15.50 -2.40 -15.59
C ILE A 29 16.15 -3.61 -14.92
N ASP A 30 17.23 -3.38 -14.17
CA ASP A 30 17.83 -4.44 -13.37
C ASP A 30 17.00 -4.65 -12.09
N LEU A 31 16.39 -5.83 -11.98
CA LEU A 31 15.54 -6.20 -10.85
C LEU A 31 16.32 -6.92 -9.73
N SER A 32 17.64 -7.07 -9.85
CA SER A 32 18.48 -7.70 -8.83
C SER A 32 18.32 -7.09 -7.42
N PRO A 33 18.16 -5.77 -7.23
CA PRO A 33 17.96 -5.22 -5.89
C PRO A 33 16.64 -5.67 -5.25
N VAL A 34 15.60 -5.89 -6.07
CA VAL A 34 14.30 -6.39 -5.60
C VAL A 34 14.41 -7.86 -5.21
N ASP A 35 15.13 -8.68 -5.99
CA ASP A 35 15.40 -10.08 -5.62
C ASP A 35 16.10 -10.19 -4.26
N GLU A 36 17.16 -9.39 -4.08
CA GLU A 36 17.95 -9.37 -2.86
C GLU A 36 17.09 -8.98 -1.67
N ARG A 37 16.28 -7.91 -1.80
CA ARG A 37 15.37 -7.49 -0.73
C ARG A 37 14.31 -8.53 -0.41
N ILE A 38 13.74 -9.23 -1.39
CA ILE A 38 12.78 -10.31 -1.12
C ILE A 38 13.46 -11.46 -0.37
N LYS A 39 14.69 -11.82 -0.71
CA LYS A 39 15.46 -12.84 0.00
C LYS A 39 15.76 -12.42 1.44
N GLU A 40 16.17 -11.17 1.66
CA GLU A 40 16.40 -10.60 2.99
C GLU A 40 15.14 -10.65 3.85
N ILE A 41 13.99 -10.25 3.31
CA ILE A 41 12.70 -10.29 4.01
C ILE A 41 12.35 -11.73 4.41
N ARG A 42 12.48 -12.69 3.50
CA ARG A 42 12.18 -14.11 3.77
C ARG A 42 13.13 -14.76 4.78
N ALA A 43 14.35 -14.26 4.89
CA ALA A 43 15.35 -14.76 5.84
C ALA A 43 15.24 -14.10 7.22
N SER A 44 14.37 -13.10 7.39
CA SER A 44 14.22 -12.35 8.63
C SER A 44 13.32 -13.09 9.62
N ASP A 45 13.85 -13.42 10.81
CA ASP A 45 13.05 -14.00 11.90
C ASP A 45 12.00 -13.03 12.47
N GLU A 46 12.11 -11.73 12.18
CA GLU A 46 11.18 -10.70 12.65
C GLU A 46 9.96 -10.49 11.72
N ILE A 47 9.97 -11.07 10.51
CA ILE A 47 8.94 -10.84 9.50
C ILE A 47 8.28 -12.17 9.17
N GLU A 48 7.07 -12.35 9.69
CA GLU A 48 6.26 -13.51 9.34
C GLU A 48 5.78 -13.42 7.89
N GLU A 49 5.63 -14.58 7.26
CA GLU A 49 4.91 -14.69 5.99
C GLU A 49 3.52 -14.05 6.12
N GLN A 50 2.98 -13.56 5.00
CA GLN A 50 1.66 -12.92 4.98
C GLN A 50 1.51 -11.62 5.80
N SER A 51 2.58 -11.12 6.45
CA SER A 51 2.56 -9.89 7.25
C SER A 51 2.56 -8.62 6.40
N SER A 52 1.86 -7.57 6.85
CA SER A 52 1.93 -6.22 6.25
C SER A 52 3.31 -5.59 6.33
N LEU A 53 4.16 -6.03 7.26
CA LEU A 53 5.56 -5.57 7.33
C LEU A 53 6.35 -5.87 6.06
N ILE A 54 5.98 -6.91 5.31
CA ILE A 54 6.59 -7.24 4.02
C ILE A 54 6.45 -6.06 3.05
N ASP A 55 5.24 -5.49 2.91
CA ASP A 55 4.95 -4.35 2.03
C ASP A 55 5.84 -3.16 2.42
N ALA A 56 5.88 -2.82 3.71
CA ALA A 56 6.69 -1.71 4.24
C ALA A 56 8.19 -1.86 4.00
N LYS A 57 8.71 -3.10 4.03
CA LYS A 57 10.14 -3.39 3.85
C LYS A 57 10.53 -3.48 2.38
N LEU A 58 9.62 -3.90 1.50
CA LEU A 58 9.86 -4.02 0.07
C LEU A 58 9.70 -2.68 -0.66
N ALA A 59 8.71 -1.87 -0.29
CA ALA A 59 8.29 -0.68 -1.04
C ALA A 59 9.42 0.29 -1.39
N PRO A 60 10.34 0.66 -0.47
CA PRO A 60 11.43 1.58 -0.81
C PRO A 60 12.33 1.03 -1.92
N THR A 61 12.70 -0.25 -1.83
CA THR A 61 13.56 -0.89 -2.83
C THR A 61 12.84 -1.05 -4.16
N LEU A 62 11.58 -1.49 -4.15
CA LEU A 62 10.78 -1.63 -5.38
C LEU A 62 10.64 -0.28 -6.10
N HIS A 63 10.30 0.78 -5.36
CA HIS A 63 10.11 2.10 -5.92
C HIS A 63 11.38 2.68 -6.55
N ARG A 64 12.51 2.62 -5.83
CA ARG A 64 13.81 3.09 -6.34
C ARG A 64 14.30 2.26 -7.53
N THR A 65 14.13 0.95 -7.48
CA THR A 65 14.63 0.05 -8.54
C THR A 65 13.88 0.26 -9.84
N LEU A 66 12.56 0.39 -9.78
CA LEU A 66 11.76 0.56 -10.99
C LEU A 66 11.86 1.99 -11.55
N ASP A 67 11.98 3.00 -10.67
CA ASP A 67 12.05 4.43 -11.00
C ASP A 67 11.14 4.80 -12.19
N LEU A 68 9.85 4.52 -12.01
CA LEU A 68 8.83 4.72 -13.02
C LEU A 68 8.26 6.12 -12.91
N THR A 69 7.92 6.70 -14.04
CA THR A 69 6.96 7.79 -14.07
C THR A 69 5.56 7.25 -13.70
N ARG A 70 4.70 8.11 -13.15
CA ARG A 70 3.28 7.76 -12.92
C ARG A 70 2.55 7.27 -14.17
N ASN A 71 2.97 7.72 -15.36
CA ASN A 71 2.42 7.28 -16.63
C ASN A 71 2.81 5.83 -16.94
N GLU A 72 4.08 5.45 -16.75
CA GLU A 72 4.51 4.06 -16.88
C GLU A 72 3.85 3.16 -15.82
N ALA A 73 3.78 3.65 -14.58
CA ALA A 73 3.13 2.93 -13.49
C ALA A 73 1.60 2.77 -13.66
N ALA A 74 0.96 3.52 -14.56
CA ALA A 74 -0.46 3.33 -14.86
C ALA A 74 -0.73 2.13 -15.79
N ASP A 75 0.32 1.57 -16.42
CA ASP A 75 0.19 0.40 -17.30
C ASP A 75 -0.02 -0.88 -16.47
N ALA A 76 -1.23 -1.44 -16.54
CA ALA A 76 -1.57 -2.69 -15.86
C ALA A 76 -0.68 -3.87 -16.30
N GLY A 77 -0.24 -3.89 -17.56
CA GLY A 77 0.58 -4.96 -18.12
C GLY A 77 1.96 -5.08 -17.44
N LEU A 78 2.53 -3.96 -16.98
CA LEU A 78 3.77 -3.97 -16.20
C LEU A 78 3.58 -4.76 -14.90
N TRP A 79 2.51 -4.48 -14.16
CA TRP A 79 2.21 -5.13 -12.89
C TRP A 79 1.83 -6.59 -13.05
N HIS A 80 1.10 -6.92 -14.13
CA HIS A 80 0.82 -8.30 -14.51
C HIS A 80 2.09 -9.08 -14.78
N TYR A 81 3.01 -8.52 -15.57
CA TYR A 81 4.30 -9.14 -15.86
C TYR A 81 5.10 -9.39 -14.57
N LEU A 82 5.21 -8.37 -13.71
CA LEU A 82 5.95 -8.49 -12.47
C LEU A 82 5.35 -9.54 -11.54
N CYS A 83 4.02 -9.60 -11.41
CA CYS A 83 3.35 -10.54 -10.50
C CYS A 83 3.23 -11.96 -11.06
N ILE A 84 3.04 -12.13 -12.37
CA ILE A 84 2.79 -13.44 -12.98
C ILE A 84 4.08 -14.16 -13.37
N VAL A 85 5.03 -13.41 -13.94
CA VAL A 85 6.24 -13.97 -14.55
C VAL A 85 7.44 -13.81 -13.63
N ARG A 86 7.66 -12.60 -13.12
CA ARG A 86 8.93 -12.27 -12.47
C ARG A 86 8.99 -12.60 -10.98
N PHE A 87 7.89 -12.39 -10.27
CA PHE A 87 7.78 -12.54 -8.83
C PHE A 87 6.52 -13.32 -8.36
N PRO A 88 6.07 -14.39 -9.04
CA PRO A 88 4.87 -15.12 -8.60
C PRO A 88 5.03 -15.71 -7.20
N ASP A 89 6.20 -16.28 -6.89
CA ASP A 89 6.50 -16.83 -5.57
C ASP A 89 6.38 -15.79 -4.46
N PHE A 90 6.72 -14.53 -4.73
CA PHE A 90 6.58 -13.45 -3.76
C PHE A 90 5.12 -13.15 -3.48
N VAL A 91 4.28 -13.12 -4.52
CA VAL A 91 2.84 -12.92 -4.36
C VAL A 91 2.24 -14.01 -3.48
N HIS A 92 2.59 -15.28 -3.72
CA HIS A 92 2.18 -16.41 -2.87
C HIS A 92 2.63 -16.27 -1.41
N TYR A 93 3.93 -16.02 -1.23
CA TYR A 93 4.54 -15.81 0.10
C TYR A 93 3.87 -14.68 0.91
N ARG A 94 3.28 -13.68 0.24
CA ARG A 94 2.60 -12.56 0.89
C ARG A 94 1.09 -12.73 1.00
N TRP A 95 0.44 -13.49 0.11
CA TRP A 95 -1.03 -13.49 -0.04
C TRP A 95 -1.72 -14.87 -0.09
N ASP A 96 -1.03 -16.00 0.08
CA ASP A 96 -1.67 -17.32 0.11
C ASP A 96 -2.82 -17.46 1.12
N HIS A 97 -2.83 -16.67 2.20
CA HIS A 97 -3.93 -16.66 3.16
C HIS A 97 -5.28 -16.19 2.57
N VAL A 98 -5.30 -15.52 1.42
CA VAL A 98 -6.53 -15.08 0.75
C VAL A 98 -7.00 -16.03 -0.34
N PHE A 99 -6.27 -17.12 -0.61
CA PHE A 99 -6.68 -18.11 -1.61
C PHE A 99 -7.80 -19.02 -1.07
N ASP A 100 -8.93 -19.02 -1.77
CA ASP A 100 -10.02 -19.96 -1.58
C ASP A 100 -10.34 -20.61 -2.95
N PRO A 101 -10.22 -21.95 -3.11
CA PRO A 101 -10.49 -22.60 -4.38
C PRO A 101 -11.95 -22.45 -4.85
N GLU A 102 -12.90 -22.26 -3.93
CA GLU A 102 -14.32 -22.04 -4.24
C GLU A 102 -14.63 -20.57 -4.57
N SER A 103 -13.73 -19.66 -4.18
CA SER A 103 -13.85 -18.22 -4.41
C SER A 103 -12.47 -17.59 -4.70
N PRO A 104 -11.81 -17.95 -5.82
CA PRO A 104 -10.39 -17.61 -6.07
C PRO A 104 -10.15 -16.13 -6.36
N GLY A 105 -11.21 -15.33 -6.48
CA GLY A 105 -11.15 -13.92 -6.86
C GLY A 105 -10.18 -13.10 -6.03
N ASN A 106 -10.12 -13.30 -4.70
CA ASN A 106 -9.21 -12.55 -3.84
C ASN A 106 -7.73 -12.74 -4.21
N MET A 107 -7.34 -13.97 -4.55
CA MET A 107 -5.97 -14.27 -4.98
C MET A 107 -5.75 -13.82 -6.42
N GLU A 108 -6.73 -14.03 -7.31
CA GLU A 108 -6.68 -13.55 -8.70
C GLU A 108 -6.45 -12.04 -8.78
N GLU A 109 -7.11 -11.26 -7.91
CA GLU A 109 -6.91 -9.82 -7.81
C GLU A 109 -5.45 -9.44 -7.53
N LYS A 110 -4.74 -10.22 -6.69
CA LYS A 110 -3.33 -9.97 -6.35
C LYS A 110 -2.41 -10.08 -7.56
N PHE A 111 -2.79 -10.85 -8.57
CA PHE A 111 -2.06 -10.98 -9.83
C PHE A 111 -2.56 -10.03 -10.92
N LEU A 112 -3.88 -9.82 -11.02
CA LEU A 112 -4.49 -9.24 -12.24
C LEU A 112 -5.17 -7.88 -12.07
N LYS A 113 -5.55 -7.46 -10.86
CA LYS A 113 -6.32 -6.22 -10.70
C LYS A 113 -5.41 -5.02 -10.48
N ALA A 114 -4.89 -4.49 -11.60
CA ALA A 114 -3.99 -3.35 -11.68
C ALA A 114 -4.56 -2.25 -12.62
N GLY A 115 -3.92 -1.07 -12.65
CA GLY A 115 -4.38 0.10 -13.41
C GLY A 115 -5.17 1.08 -12.54
N THR A 116 -6.49 1.15 -12.70
CA THR A 116 -7.32 2.12 -11.93
C THR A 116 -7.45 1.76 -10.45
N ASP A 117 -7.39 0.47 -10.13
CA ASP A 117 -7.34 -0.03 -8.76
C ASP A 117 -5.85 -0.22 -8.38
N ALA A 118 -5.32 0.76 -7.65
CA ALA A 118 -3.94 0.75 -7.19
C ALA A 118 -3.71 -0.22 -6.04
N TYR A 119 -4.78 -0.70 -5.39
CA TYR A 119 -4.74 -1.42 -4.13
C TYR A 119 -4.74 -2.95 -4.29
N SER A 120 -5.45 -3.47 -5.29
CA SER A 120 -5.65 -4.91 -5.39
C SER A 120 -4.41 -5.71 -5.81
N ASN A 121 -3.71 -5.34 -6.89
CA ASN A 121 -2.51 -6.05 -7.35
C ASN A 121 -1.33 -5.91 -6.36
N ALA A 122 -0.62 -7.03 -6.13
CA ALA A 122 0.35 -7.17 -5.05
C ALA A 122 1.55 -6.21 -5.14
N LEU A 123 2.15 -6.03 -6.32
CA LEU A 123 3.30 -5.13 -6.48
C LEU A 123 2.86 -3.70 -6.83
N HIS A 124 1.71 -3.56 -7.48
CA HIS A 124 1.10 -2.26 -7.79
C HIS A 124 0.82 -1.45 -6.51
N ARG A 125 0.20 -2.07 -5.49
CA ARG A 125 -0.07 -1.41 -4.19
C ARG A 125 1.18 -1.02 -3.45
N ILE A 126 2.24 -1.84 -3.54
CA ILE A 126 3.51 -1.61 -2.86
C ILE A 126 4.21 -0.41 -3.50
N TRP A 127 4.21 -0.34 -4.84
CA TRP A 127 4.81 0.77 -5.55
C TRP A 127 4.02 2.08 -5.38
N TRP A 128 2.69 2.07 -5.55
CA TRP A 128 1.88 3.27 -5.32
C TRP A 128 1.87 3.72 -3.86
N GLY A 129 1.90 2.77 -2.93
CA GLY A 129 2.10 3.05 -1.51
C GLY A 129 3.35 3.89 -1.26
N ALA A 130 4.46 3.54 -1.92
CA ALA A 130 5.68 4.35 -1.90
C ALA A 130 5.51 5.69 -2.63
N GLU A 131 5.06 5.70 -3.90
CA GLU A 131 4.93 6.88 -4.74
C GLU A 131 4.04 7.99 -4.13
N LEU A 132 3.01 7.60 -3.37
CA LEU A 132 2.07 8.55 -2.75
C LEU A 132 2.52 9.05 -1.37
N THR A 133 3.58 8.48 -0.78
CA THR A 133 3.98 8.79 0.61
C THR A 133 5.44 9.18 0.78
N TYR A 134 6.29 8.95 -0.23
CA TYR A 134 7.70 9.35 -0.15
C TYR A 134 7.84 10.88 -0.13
N GLU A 135 8.96 11.33 0.41
CA GLU A 135 9.38 12.73 0.30
C GLU A 135 10.66 12.80 -0.51
N GLU A 136 10.75 13.82 -1.38
CA GLU A 136 11.99 14.08 -2.11
C GLU A 136 13.10 14.48 -1.15
N GLY A 137 14.28 13.91 -1.37
CA GLY A 137 15.49 14.30 -0.66
C GLY A 137 16.02 15.66 -1.12
N GLU A 138 17.01 16.20 -0.40
CA GLU A 138 17.60 17.51 -0.73
C GLU A 138 18.27 17.53 -2.10
N SER A 139 18.83 16.40 -2.53
CA SER A 139 19.48 16.26 -3.84
C SER A 139 18.50 16.15 -5.01
N GLY A 140 17.26 15.72 -4.76
CA GLY A 140 16.30 15.30 -5.78
C GLY A 140 16.66 13.96 -6.46
N ASP A 141 17.70 13.28 -6.01
CA ASP A 141 18.08 11.96 -6.52
C ASP A 141 17.21 10.85 -5.89
N VAL A 142 16.92 9.81 -6.66
CA VAL A 142 16.09 8.65 -6.25
C VAL A 142 16.58 7.99 -4.96
N GLU A 143 17.91 7.96 -4.78
CA GLU A 143 18.55 7.36 -3.61
C GLU A 143 18.31 8.13 -2.31
N ASP A 144 18.07 9.45 -2.41
CA ASP A 144 17.89 10.37 -1.28
C ASP A 144 16.43 10.51 -0.84
N ARG A 145 15.50 9.88 -1.57
CA ARG A 145 14.08 9.84 -1.20
C ARG A 145 13.88 9.27 0.21
N ASP A 146 13.10 9.97 1.03
CA ASP A 146 12.69 9.51 2.36
C ASP A 146 11.39 8.68 2.28
N TYR A 147 11.48 7.46 2.80
CA TYR A 147 10.37 6.49 2.86
C TYR A 147 9.86 6.27 4.29
N SER A 148 10.16 7.17 5.21
CA SER A 148 9.75 7.05 6.62
C SER A 148 8.23 6.94 6.74
N ARG A 149 7.48 7.78 6.02
CA ARG A 149 6.01 7.70 5.97
C ARG A 149 5.52 6.45 5.26
N THR A 150 6.14 6.08 4.14
CA THR A 150 5.83 4.83 3.42
C THR A 150 5.85 3.62 4.35
N LYS A 151 6.89 3.50 5.18
CA LYS A 151 7.01 2.40 6.14
C LYS A 151 5.92 2.44 7.20
N LYS A 152 5.56 3.61 7.72
CA LYS A 152 4.46 3.78 8.69
C LYS A 152 3.11 3.41 8.11
N VAL A 153 2.82 3.83 6.88
CA VAL A 153 1.55 3.52 6.19
C VAL A 153 1.47 2.03 5.86
N LEU A 154 2.46 1.48 5.17
CA LEU A 154 2.41 0.09 4.69
C LEU A 154 2.58 -0.95 5.79
N SER A 155 3.15 -0.59 6.95
CA SER A 155 3.19 -1.53 8.09
C SER A 155 1.83 -1.73 8.74
N PHE A 156 0.88 -0.82 8.51
CA PHE A 156 -0.47 -0.90 9.06
C PHE A 156 -1.48 -1.18 7.94
N GLN A 157 -1.88 -2.45 7.79
CA GLN A 157 -2.74 -2.90 6.69
C GLN A 157 -4.04 -2.07 6.56
N GLU A 158 -4.75 -1.79 7.66
CA GLU A 158 -5.97 -0.99 7.61
C GLU A 158 -5.73 0.40 7.01
N LEU A 159 -4.66 1.07 7.45
CA LEU A 159 -4.31 2.40 6.96
C LEU A 159 -3.88 2.38 5.49
N ALA A 160 -3.10 1.37 5.09
CA ALA A 160 -2.72 1.20 3.70
C ALA A 160 -3.94 0.97 2.81
N ASN A 161 -4.91 0.17 3.25
CA ASN A 161 -6.14 -0.09 2.52
C ASN A 161 -6.96 1.19 2.34
N ASP A 162 -7.25 1.88 3.45
CA ASP A 162 -8.11 3.07 3.43
C ASP A 162 -7.48 4.24 2.70
N ILE A 163 -6.15 4.37 2.74
CA ILE A 163 -5.48 5.39 1.93
C ILE A 163 -5.54 4.96 0.47
N LEU A 164 -5.09 3.76 0.08
CA LEU A 164 -4.85 3.42 -1.33
C LEU A 164 -6.13 3.11 -2.12
N ASP A 165 -7.22 2.70 -1.47
CA ASP A 165 -8.49 2.38 -2.13
C ASP A 165 -9.35 3.62 -2.43
N HIS A 166 -8.98 4.79 -1.92
CA HIS A 166 -9.81 5.99 -2.02
C HIS A 166 -9.26 7.02 -3.03
N ASP A 167 -10.15 7.67 -3.78
CA ASP A 167 -9.76 8.66 -4.80
C ASP A 167 -8.97 9.85 -4.21
N PHE A 168 -9.22 10.21 -2.94
CA PHE A 168 -8.49 11.28 -2.28
C PHE A 168 -6.99 10.97 -2.10
N ALA A 169 -6.57 9.70 -2.18
CA ALA A 169 -5.17 9.29 -2.05
C ALA A 169 -4.26 9.96 -3.07
N ARG A 170 -4.83 10.29 -4.24
CA ARG A 170 -4.12 10.95 -5.34
C ARG A 170 -3.73 12.39 -4.98
N TYR A 171 -4.33 12.95 -3.94
CA TYR A 171 -3.93 14.22 -3.38
C TYR A 171 -2.96 14.01 -2.22
N THR A 172 -1.66 14.05 -2.55
CA THR A 172 -0.54 13.77 -1.64
C THR A 172 -0.63 14.45 -0.27
N PRO A 173 -1.08 15.72 -0.12
CA PRO A 173 -1.23 16.33 1.20
C PRO A 173 -2.18 15.57 2.15
N VAL A 174 -3.28 15.01 1.64
CA VAL A 174 -4.19 14.18 2.45
C VAL A 174 -3.54 12.86 2.82
N THR A 175 -2.93 12.17 1.86
CA THR A 175 -2.21 10.92 2.11
C THR A 175 -1.12 11.10 3.16
N HIS A 176 -0.39 12.23 3.10
CA HIS A 176 0.65 12.54 4.07
C HIS A 176 0.06 12.77 5.46
N ALA A 177 -0.97 13.59 5.57
CA ALA A 177 -1.64 13.86 6.83
C ALA A 177 -2.26 12.58 7.43
N CYS A 178 -2.91 11.73 6.65
CA CYS A 178 -3.41 10.43 7.11
C CYS A 178 -2.27 9.53 7.61
N GLY A 179 -1.17 9.42 6.85
CA GLY A 179 0.01 8.64 7.25
C GLY A 179 0.64 9.12 8.55
N ASP A 180 0.67 10.45 8.77
CA ASP A 180 1.31 11.05 9.93
C ASP A 180 0.39 11.02 11.17
N LEU A 181 -0.93 11.18 10.99
CA LEU A 181 -1.90 11.29 12.08
C LEU A 181 -2.57 9.97 12.49
N LEU A 182 -2.61 8.98 11.60
CA LEU A 182 -3.36 7.73 11.77
C LEU A 182 -2.47 6.48 11.81
N CYS A 183 -1.14 6.62 11.75
CA CYS A 183 -0.24 5.48 11.94
C CYS A 183 -0.29 4.92 13.37
N HIS A 184 0.14 3.66 13.53
CA HIS A 184 0.19 2.98 14.82
C HIS A 184 0.91 3.78 15.90
N GLU A 185 2.11 4.28 15.60
CA GLU A 185 2.93 5.07 16.51
C GLU A 185 2.13 6.27 17.06
N LYS A 186 1.51 7.04 16.17
CA LYS A 186 0.80 8.25 16.56
C LYS A 186 -0.46 7.96 17.37
N ILE A 187 -1.24 6.98 16.94
CA ILE A 187 -2.47 6.60 17.65
C ILE A 187 -2.13 6.02 19.03
N ASN A 188 -1.11 5.16 19.14
CA ASN A 188 -0.69 4.59 20.42
C ASN A 188 -0.21 5.68 21.38
N GLN A 189 0.60 6.63 20.90
CA GLN A 189 1.03 7.78 21.70
C GLN A 189 -0.19 8.55 22.27
N ILE A 190 -1.20 8.83 21.45
CA ILE A 190 -2.40 9.56 21.89
C ILE A 190 -3.18 8.77 22.96
N LYS A 191 -3.24 7.45 22.83
CA LYS A 191 -3.90 6.57 23.82
C LYS A 191 -3.17 6.55 25.14
N GLU A 192 -1.84 6.54 25.10
CA GLU A 192 -0.97 6.57 26.28
C GLU A 192 -1.02 7.94 26.99
N ASP A 193 -1.07 9.03 26.22
CA ASP A 193 -1.18 10.40 26.75
C ASP A 193 -2.59 10.74 27.26
N GLY A 194 -3.61 10.02 26.77
CA GLY A 194 -5.02 10.31 27.02
C GLY A 194 -5.58 9.68 28.30
N ALA A 195 -6.69 10.24 28.78
CA ALA A 195 -7.48 9.71 29.91
C ALA A 195 -8.57 8.71 29.46
N TYR A 196 -8.41 8.06 28.30
CA TYR A 196 -9.43 7.14 27.77
C TYR A 196 -9.37 5.82 28.54
N ALA A 197 -10.44 5.51 29.29
CA ALA A 197 -10.49 4.26 30.07
C ALA A 197 -10.52 3.00 29.19
N ASN A 198 -11.11 3.10 27.98
CA ASN A 198 -11.21 2.00 27.03
C ASN A 198 -11.13 2.52 25.58
N PRO A 199 -9.95 2.89 25.08
CA PRO A 199 -9.82 3.43 23.73
C PRO A 199 -10.14 2.36 22.66
N PRO A 200 -10.78 2.73 21.54
CA PRO A 200 -11.05 1.80 20.42
C PRO A 200 -9.76 1.24 19.81
N SER A 201 -9.85 0.16 19.02
CA SER A 201 -8.68 -0.39 18.32
C SER A 201 -8.12 0.59 17.28
N ASN A 202 -6.83 0.48 16.94
CA ASN A 202 -6.22 1.33 15.91
C ASN A 202 -6.97 1.21 14.58
N SER A 203 -7.35 -0.01 14.18
CA SER A 203 -8.09 -0.24 12.93
C SER A 203 -9.45 0.45 12.93
N ASN A 204 -10.18 0.40 14.05
CA ASN A 204 -11.47 1.08 14.16
C ASN A 204 -11.31 2.60 14.04
N ILE A 205 -10.29 3.18 14.67
CA ILE A 205 -9.99 4.62 14.58
C ILE A 205 -9.71 5.02 13.13
N VAL A 206 -8.83 4.29 12.44
CA VAL A 206 -8.48 4.54 11.04
C VAL A 206 -9.73 4.48 10.18
N SER A 207 -10.42 3.33 10.17
CA SER A 207 -11.59 3.07 9.32
C SER A 207 -12.70 4.10 9.49
N ARG A 208 -13.01 4.46 10.74
CA ARG A 208 -14.05 5.47 11.01
C ARG A 208 -13.59 6.87 10.62
N THR A 209 -12.32 7.22 10.87
CA THR A 209 -11.79 8.56 10.51
C THR A 209 -11.74 8.75 9.00
N THR A 210 -11.25 7.78 8.25
CA THR A 210 -11.15 7.82 6.79
C THR A 210 -12.53 7.82 6.12
N THR A 211 -13.50 7.10 6.70
CA THR A 211 -14.91 7.16 6.30
C THR A 211 -15.48 8.57 6.44
N LEU A 212 -15.33 9.20 7.61
CA LEU A 212 -15.81 10.56 7.85
C LEU A 212 -15.07 11.59 6.98
N LEU A 213 -13.76 11.40 6.79
CA LEU A 213 -12.96 12.25 5.93
C LEU A 213 -13.49 12.20 4.49
N ARG A 214 -13.79 11.01 3.97
CA ARG A 214 -14.38 10.85 2.65
C ARG A 214 -15.70 11.62 2.54
N GLU A 215 -16.57 11.53 3.53
CA GLU A 215 -17.82 12.28 3.58
C GLU A 215 -17.57 13.79 3.56
N GLU A 216 -16.64 14.30 4.38
CA GLU A 216 -16.28 15.72 4.43
C GLU A 216 -15.71 16.21 3.09
N LEU A 217 -14.83 15.43 2.46
CA LEU A 217 -14.22 15.76 1.16
C LEU A 217 -15.21 15.66 -0.02
N THR A 218 -16.39 15.08 0.17
CA THR A 218 -17.47 15.19 -0.84
C THR A 218 -18.13 16.58 -0.82
N VAL A 219 -18.06 17.27 0.32
CA VAL A 219 -18.64 18.60 0.52
C VAL A 219 -17.59 19.69 0.26
N ARG A 220 -16.39 19.51 0.80
CA ARG A 220 -15.24 20.40 0.62
C ARG A 220 -14.35 19.89 -0.49
N ARG A 221 -14.08 20.72 -1.50
CA ARG A 221 -13.09 20.37 -2.53
C ARG A 221 -11.70 20.39 -1.93
N VAL A 222 -11.07 19.22 -1.86
CA VAL A 222 -9.75 19.03 -1.26
C VAL A 222 -8.68 19.89 -1.94
N GLU A 223 -8.83 20.16 -3.23
CA GLU A 223 -7.91 20.97 -4.04
C GLU A 223 -7.97 22.46 -3.67
N MET A 224 -8.94 22.87 -2.86
CA MET A 224 -9.09 24.24 -2.34
C MET A 224 -8.67 24.36 -0.86
N MET A 225 -8.26 23.25 -0.23
CA MET A 225 -7.86 23.26 1.17
C MET A 225 -6.35 23.49 1.29
N GLU A 226 -5.97 24.37 2.21
CA GLU A 226 -4.57 24.53 2.60
C GLU A 226 -4.09 23.30 3.37
N LYS A 227 -2.77 23.05 3.36
CA LYS A 227 -2.18 21.88 4.02
C LYS A 227 -2.53 21.82 5.51
N ASP A 228 -2.50 22.96 6.19
CA ASP A 228 -2.81 23.04 7.62
C ASP A 228 -4.29 22.75 7.90
N ASP A 229 -5.19 23.18 7.02
CA ASP A 229 -6.63 22.90 7.13
C ASP A 229 -6.92 21.39 6.98
N ILE A 230 -6.19 20.70 6.10
CA ILE A 230 -6.30 19.25 5.91
C ILE A 230 -5.85 18.51 7.16
N VAL A 231 -4.70 18.90 7.71
CA VAL A 231 -4.14 18.30 8.93
C VAL A 231 -5.11 18.49 10.10
N GLU A 232 -5.65 19.69 10.29
CA GLU A 232 -6.59 19.95 11.38
C GLU A 232 -7.91 19.21 11.17
N THR A 233 -8.44 19.16 9.95
CA THR A 233 -9.66 18.39 9.63
C THR A 233 -9.51 16.91 10.00
N ILE A 234 -8.42 16.26 9.58
CA ILE A 234 -8.19 14.83 9.86
C ILE A 234 -7.99 14.59 11.36
N LYS A 235 -7.29 15.50 12.03
CA LYS A 235 -7.07 15.45 13.47
C LYS A 235 -8.39 15.57 14.24
N ASP A 236 -9.24 16.53 13.88
CA ASP A 236 -10.55 16.74 14.51
C ASP A 236 -11.45 15.50 14.35
N LEU A 237 -11.50 14.92 13.14
CA LEU A 237 -12.26 13.71 12.86
C LEU A 237 -11.75 12.50 13.68
N ARG A 238 -10.43 12.31 13.75
CA ARG A 238 -9.83 11.24 14.57
C ARG A 238 -10.17 11.41 16.05
N ASP A 239 -10.05 12.63 16.56
CA ASP A 239 -10.30 12.94 17.97
C ASP A 239 -11.80 12.85 18.31
N GLU A 240 -12.69 13.12 17.36
CA GLU A 240 -14.12 12.84 17.48
C GLU A 240 -14.40 11.33 17.54
N VAL A 241 -13.85 10.53 16.62
CA VAL A 241 -13.99 9.06 16.63
C VAL A 241 -13.50 8.48 17.96
N MET A 242 -12.33 8.92 18.42
CA MET A 242 -11.77 8.50 19.71
C MET A 242 -12.71 8.80 20.88
N ARG A 243 -13.34 9.99 20.90
CA ARG A 243 -14.29 10.37 21.96
C ARG A 243 -15.58 9.56 21.92
N LEU A 244 -16.17 9.37 20.74
CA LEU A 244 -17.44 8.67 20.56
C LEU A 244 -17.32 7.18 20.87
N GLU A 245 -16.26 6.54 20.39
CA GLU A 245 -16.06 5.09 20.51
C GLU A 245 -15.47 4.68 21.88
N ALA A 246 -14.73 5.58 22.57
CA ALA A 246 -14.22 5.32 23.92
C ALA A 246 -15.30 5.46 25.03
N GLY A 247 -16.55 5.73 24.67
CA GLY A 247 -17.69 5.70 25.58
C GLY A 247 -17.77 6.88 26.54
N TRP A 248 -17.77 8.12 26.03
CA TRP A 248 -18.20 9.26 26.83
C TRP A 248 -19.72 9.30 26.98
N SER A 249 -20.15 9.33 28.25
CA SER A 249 -21.49 9.72 28.73
C SER A 249 -21.70 11.23 28.69
#